data_AF-A0A7X6UZC1-F1
#
_entry.id   AF-A0A7X6UZC1-F1
#
_cell.length_a   1.000
_cell.length_b   1.000
_cell.length_c   1.000
_cell.angle_alpha   90.00
_cell.angle_beta   90.00
_cell.angle_gamma   90.00
#
_symmetry.space_group_name_H-M   'P 1'
#
loop_
_entity.id
_entity.type
_entity.pdbx_description
1 polymer ?
#
loop_
_entity_poly.entity_id
_entity_poly.type
_entity_poly.pdbx_seq_one_letter_code
_entity_poly.pdbx_strand_id
1 'polypeptide(L)'
;MKKLLVVLSLVALAAGPALAAELTPLQIGVGGANAQLFPPETAVMGLRLNLVASDNLDVMGFDLGIWSKSTHMEALQVNLVNLVKTEFYGINVGLFNQMGAATGLQAGLINHVRHDINGLQIGLFNRADDVNGLQIGLINRTVSMRGIQVGLVNLLVEGPLTFFPLINAAF
;
A
#
# COMPACT_ATOMS: atom_id res chain seq x y z
N MET A 1 28.87 14.47 -16.79
CA MET A 1 29.56 13.90 -15.61
C MET A 1 29.63 14.86 -14.43
N LYS A 2 30.09 16.11 -14.58
CA LYS A 2 30.18 17.08 -13.47
C LYS A 2 28.84 17.43 -12.81
N LYS A 3 27.75 17.57 -13.58
CA LYS A 3 26.40 17.81 -13.04
C LYS A 3 25.84 16.64 -12.22
N LEU A 4 26.17 15.40 -12.61
CA LEU A 4 25.75 14.19 -11.90
C LEU A 4 26.51 14.04 -10.58
N LEU A 5 27.81 14.36 -10.57
CA LEU A 5 28.63 14.41 -9.36
C LEU A 5 28.18 15.48 -8.38
N VAL A 6 27.74 16.65 -8.86
CA VAL A 6 27.20 17.73 -8.01
C VAL A 6 25.87 17.34 -7.37
N VAL A 7 24.99 16.67 -8.11
CA VAL A 7 23.72 16.14 -7.57
C VAL A 7 23.98 15.02 -6.57
N LEU A 8 24.89 14.08 -6.86
CA LEU A 8 25.31 13.04 -5.93
C LEU A 8 25.97 13.61 -4.67
N SER A 9 26.77 14.66 -4.78
CA SER A 9 27.37 15.32 -3.62
C SER A 9 26.36 16.13 -2.80
N LEU A 10 25.31 16.68 -3.41
CA LEU A 10 24.22 17.35 -2.70
C LEU A 10 23.32 16.35 -1.97
N VAL A 11 23.06 15.18 -2.57
CA VAL A 11 22.36 14.06 -1.92
C VAL A 11 23.23 13.48 -0.78
N ALA A 12 24.55 13.40 -0.96
CA ALA A 12 25.48 12.98 0.09
C ALA A 12 25.66 14.04 1.20
N LEU A 13 25.52 15.34 0.91
CA LEU A 13 25.49 16.39 1.93
C LEU A 13 24.15 16.44 2.68
N ALA A 14 23.04 16.00 2.06
CA ALA A 14 21.78 15.75 2.75
C ALA A 14 21.82 14.45 3.59
N ALA A 15 22.72 13.53 3.26
CA ALA A 15 23.11 12.38 4.08
C ALA A 15 24.14 12.76 5.18
N GLY A 16 24.04 13.98 5.71
CA GLY A 16 24.72 14.36 6.96
C GLY A 16 24.32 13.41 8.10
N PRO A 17 25.14 13.32 9.17
CA PRO A 17 24.99 12.31 10.20
C PRO A 17 23.57 12.38 10.74
N ALA A 18 22.81 11.30 10.57
CA ALA A 18 21.47 11.04 11.14
C ALA A 18 20.87 12.28 11.84
N LEU A 19 20.41 13.25 11.06
CA LEU A 19 19.52 14.26 11.61
C LEU A 19 18.30 13.45 12.04
N ALA A 20 18.11 13.34 13.35
CA ALA A 20 16.88 12.84 13.98
C ALA A 20 15.75 13.83 13.68
N ALA A 21 15.46 14.03 12.40
CA ALA A 21 14.27 14.71 11.94
C ALA A 21 13.14 13.74 12.22
N GLU A 22 12.23 14.12 13.10
CA GLU A 22 10.99 13.37 13.32
C GLU A 22 10.11 13.38 12.07
N LEU A 23 10.29 14.39 11.21
CA LEU A 23 9.50 14.63 10.01
C LEU A 23 10.39 15.06 8.84
N THR A 24 10.12 14.51 7.66
CA THR A 24 10.72 14.96 6.39
C THR A 24 9.66 15.19 5.31
N PRO A 25 9.76 16.25 4.49
CA PRO A 25 8.89 16.43 3.34
C PRO A 25 9.27 15.54 2.13
N LEU A 26 10.49 15.00 2.12
CA LEU A 26 11.02 14.21 1.02
C LEU A 26 11.82 13.01 1.55
N GLN A 27 11.49 11.83 1.06
CA GLN A 27 12.20 10.59 1.35
C GLN A 27 12.60 9.89 0.05
N ILE A 28 13.83 9.37 0.01
CA ILE A 28 14.34 8.57 -1.10
C ILE A 28 14.91 7.27 -0.52
N GLY A 29 14.42 6.11 -0.99
CA GLY A 29 14.89 4.80 -0.56
C GLY A 29 15.45 3.94 -1.69
N VAL A 30 16.58 3.28 -1.41
CA VAL A 30 17.34 2.45 -2.36
C VAL A 30 17.52 1.01 -1.84
N GLY A 31 17.39 0.75 -0.54
CA GLY A 31 17.57 -0.60 -0.01
C GLY A 31 16.84 -0.82 1.32
N GLY A 32 15.69 -0.17 1.50
CA GLY A 32 14.92 -0.21 2.74
C GLY A 32 15.66 0.46 3.89
N ALA A 33 15.42 -0.01 5.11
CA ALA A 33 15.93 0.59 6.35
C ALA A 33 17.46 0.79 6.39
N ASN A 34 18.22 -0.01 5.64
CA ASN A 34 19.69 0.07 5.62
C ASN A 34 20.24 1.08 4.61
N ALA A 35 19.44 1.49 3.63
CA ALA A 35 19.89 2.36 2.54
C ALA A 35 18.74 3.27 2.07
N GLN A 36 18.42 4.26 2.90
CA GLN A 36 17.44 5.31 2.64
C GLN A 36 17.91 6.64 3.27
N LEU A 37 17.35 7.77 2.81
CA LEU A 37 17.81 9.10 3.21
C LEU A 37 17.59 9.39 4.71
N PHE A 38 16.38 9.13 5.20
CA PHE A 38 16.03 9.25 6.62
C PHE A 38 15.70 7.88 7.22
N PRO A 39 16.00 7.62 8.50
CA PRO A 39 15.74 6.34 9.14
C PRO A 39 14.22 6.03 9.20
N PRO A 40 13.82 4.76 9.42
CA PRO A 40 12.41 4.36 9.37
C PRO A 40 11.49 5.09 10.36
N GLU A 41 12.06 5.58 11.46
CA GLU A 41 11.34 6.32 12.50
C GLU A 41 10.96 7.74 12.07
N THR A 42 11.62 8.29 11.04
CA THR A 42 11.27 9.60 10.49
C THR A 42 9.96 9.48 9.69
N ALA A 43 8.95 10.25 10.11
CA ALA A 43 7.69 10.37 9.39
C ALA A 43 7.90 11.12 8.07
N VAL A 44 7.28 10.66 6.99
CA VAL A 44 7.33 11.31 5.69
C VAL A 44 6.02 12.06 5.45
N MET A 45 6.07 13.38 5.33
CA MET A 45 4.91 14.23 5.06
C MET A 45 5.11 15.02 3.77
N GLY A 46 4.87 14.38 2.64
CA GLY A 46 5.10 14.94 1.32
C GLY A 46 5.30 13.87 0.26
N LEU A 47 6.52 13.71 -0.23
CA LEU A 47 6.86 12.78 -1.32
C LEU A 47 7.85 11.71 -0.85
N ARG A 48 7.51 10.44 -1.08
CA ARG A 48 8.44 9.31 -0.95
C ARG A 48 8.71 8.67 -2.31
N LEU A 49 9.98 8.55 -2.65
CA LEU A 49 10.47 7.91 -3.87
C LEU A 49 11.21 6.60 -3.53
N ASN A 50 10.58 5.47 -3.84
CA ASN A 50 11.11 4.14 -3.63
C ASN A 50 11.89 3.68 -4.88
N LEU A 51 13.10 4.21 -5.09
CA LEU A 51 13.94 3.83 -6.24
C LEU A 51 14.12 2.32 -6.33
N VAL A 52 14.24 1.66 -5.17
CA VAL A 52 14.15 0.20 -5.05
C VAL A 52 13.26 -0.16 -3.88
N ALA A 53 13.58 0.31 -2.67
CA ALA A 53 12.83 0.01 -1.45
C ALA A 53 12.98 1.09 -0.38
N SER A 54 11.90 1.40 0.34
CA SER A 54 11.91 2.21 1.57
C SER A 54 11.15 1.51 2.71
N ASP A 55 11.55 1.79 3.95
CA ASP A 55 10.85 1.39 5.18
C ASP A 55 10.63 2.65 6.03
N ASN A 56 9.38 3.07 6.25
CA ASN A 56 9.05 4.22 7.11
C ASN A 56 7.79 3.91 7.92
N LEU A 57 7.79 4.22 9.22
CA LEU A 57 6.65 3.95 10.09
C LEU A 57 5.39 4.65 9.60
N ASP A 58 5.48 5.97 9.38
CA ASP A 58 4.35 6.82 9.01
C ASP A 58 4.65 7.59 7.72
N VAL A 59 3.71 7.54 6.79
CA VAL A 59 3.82 8.22 5.49
C VAL A 59 2.49 8.89 5.15
N MET A 60 2.54 10.19 4.89
CA MET A 60 1.42 11.01 4.45
C MET A 60 1.78 11.72 3.14
N GLY A 61 0.94 11.58 2.11
CA GLY A 61 1.11 12.27 0.83
C GLY A 61 1.25 11.33 -0.37
N PHE A 62 2.37 11.39 -1.08
CA PHE A 62 2.60 10.64 -2.32
C PHE A 62 3.72 9.61 -2.14
N ASP A 63 3.47 8.39 -2.60
CA ASP A 63 4.42 7.28 -2.49
C ASP A 63 4.59 6.57 -3.82
N LEU A 64 5.76 6.67 -4.44
CA LEU A 64 6.00 6.23 -5.82
C LEU A 64 7.28 5.39 -5.95
N GLY A 65 7.24 4.30 -6.72
CA GLY A 65 8.44 3.49 -6.98
C GLY A 65 8.24 1.97 -7.07
N ILE A 66 9.19 1.20 -6.55
CA ILE A 66 9.23 -0.27 -6.71
C ILE A 66 8.66 -0.97 -5.48
N TRP A 67 9.30 -0.80 -4.31
CA TRP A 67 8.90 -1.48 -3.08
C TRP A 67 8.66 -0.47 -1.95
N SER A 68 7.46 -0.52 -1.39
CA SER A 68 7.05 0.31 -0.26
C SER A 68 6.77 -0.56 0.96
N LYS A 69 7.33 -0.18 2.11
CA LYS A 69 6.98 -0.76 3.41
C LYS A 69 6.71 0.34 4.42
N SER A 70 5.57 0.24 5.10
CA SER A 70 5.17 1.15 6.18
C SER A 70 4.31 0.49 7.25
N THR A 71 4.13 1.19 8.38
CA THR A 71 3.24 0.74 9.45
C THR A 71 1.86 1.40 9.31
N HIS A 72 1.82 2.72 9.22
CA HIS A 72 0.62 3.50 8.90
C HIS A 72 0.86 4.36 7.66
N MET A 73 -0.19 4.58 6.88
CA MET A 73 -0.07 5.36 5.67
C MET A 73 -1.37 6.05 5.28
N GLU A 74 -1.27 7.34 4.98
CA GLU A 74 -2.33 8.16 4.40
C GLU A 74 -1.86 8.74 3.06
N ALA A 75 -2.05 8.01 1.97
CA ALA A 75 -1.35 8.35 0.74
C ALA A 75 -2.09 8.01 -0.55
N LEU A 76 -1.66 8.68 -1.62
CA LEU A 76 -1.74 8.16 -2.98
C LEU A 76 -0.45 7.38 -3.26
N GLN A 77 -0.59 6.06 -3.33
CA GLN A 77 0.49 5.11 -3.45
C GLN A 77 0.46 4.44 -4.83
N VAL A 78 1.58 4.50 -5.55
CA VAL A 78 1.78 3.83 -6.85
C VAL A 78 3.15 3.15 -6.84
N ASN A 79 3.19 1.87 -6.49
CA ASN A 79 4.41 1.06 -6.55
C ASN A 79 4.18 -0.32 -7.18
N LEU A 80 5.23 -1.11 -7.39
CA LEU A 80 5.04 -2.51 -7.78
C LEU A 80 4.60 -3.38 -6.59
N VAL A 81 5.17 -3.13 -5.40
CA VAL A 81 4.87 -3.85 -4.17
C VAL A 81 4.59 -2.86 -3.05
N ASN A 82 3.45 -3.02 -2.39
CA ASN A 82 2.97 -2.15 -1.33
C ASN A 82 2.68 -2.97 -0.07
N LEU A 83 3.38 -2.69 1.02
CA LEU A 83 3.21 -3.39 2.30
C LEU A 83 2.93 -2.37 3.42
N VAL A 84 1.69 -2.31 3.90
CA VAL A 84 1.31 -1.49 5.06
C VAL A 84 0.87 -2.41 6.18
N LYS A 85 1.57 -2.39 7.31
CA LYS A 85 1.38 -3.41 8.36
C LYS A 85 0.05 -3.27 9.11
N THR A 86 -0.34 -2.04 9.42
CA THR A 86 -1.44 -1.74 10.34
C THR A 86 -2.60 -1.10 9.58
N GLU A 87 -2.48 0.16 9.16
CA GLU A 87 -3.61 0.90 8.57
C GLU A 87 -3.19 1.69 7.34
N PHE A 88 -4.00 1.58 6.28
CA PHE A 88 -3.87 2.35 5.05
C PHE A 88 -5.13 3.17 4.78
N TYR A 89 -4.97 4.45 4.49
CA TYR A 89 -6.03 5.35 4.04
C TYR A 89 -5.64 5.99 2.70
N GLY A 90 -6.52 5.89 1.69
CA GLY A 90 -6.33 6.59 0.42
C GLY A 90 -6.44 5.69 -0.81
N ILE A 91 -5.53 5.90 -1.77
CA ILE A 91 -5.52 5.18 -3.05
C ILE A 91 -4.21 4.40 -3.15
N ASN A 92 -4.29 3.10 -3.28
CA ASN A 92 -3.15 2.21 -3.45
C ASN A 92 -3.25 1.50 -4.81
N VAL A 93 -2.24 1.69 -5.64
CA VAL A 93 -2.06 1.01 -6.92
C VAL A 93 -0.73 0.27 -6.90
N GLY A 94 -0.75 -1.02 -7.24
CA GLY A 94 0.46 -1.81 -7.42
C GLY A 94 0.23 -3.25 -7.84
N LEU A 95 1.27 -3.99 -8.19
CA LEU A 95 1.09 -5.39 -8.59
C LEU A 95 0.68 -6.25 -7.40
N PHE A 96 1.31 -6.02 -6.25
CA PHE A 96 1.06 -6.73 -5.01
C PHE A 96 0.81 -5.75 -3.87
N ASN A 97 -0.40 -5.75 -3.34
CA ASN A 97 -0.82 -4.88 -2.26
C ASN A 97 -1.16 -5.74 -1.04
N GLN A 98 -0.50 -5.47 0.09
CA GLN A 98 -0.79 -6.12 1.36
C GLN A 98 -0.94 -5.09 2.48
N MET A 99 -2.13 -5.04 3.06
CA MET A 99 -2.49 -4.09 4.11
C MET A 99 -2.96 -4.83 5.36
N GLY A 100 -2.82 -4.22 6.55
CA GLY A 100 -3.46 -4.71 7.77
C GLY A 100 -4.97 -4.51 7.69
N ALA A 101 -5.39 -3.26 7.81
CA ALA A 101 -6.71 -2.73 7.49
C ALA A 101 -6.59 -1.62 6.44
N ALA A 102 -7.65 -1.38 5.69
CA ALA A 102 -7.63 -0.37 4.63
C ALA A 102 -8.96 0.39 4.48
N THR A 103 -8.85 1.69 4.22
CA THR A 103 -9.99 2.54 3.83
C THR A 103 -9.67 3.24 2.52
N GLY A 104 -10.49 3.03 1.50
CA GLY A 104 -10.32 3.65 0.18
C GLY A 104 -10.21 2.64 -0.97
N LEU A 105 -9.32 2.88 -1.93
CA LEU A 105 -9.21 2.10 -3.16
C LEU A 105 -7.89 1.31 -3.19
N GLN A 106 -7.97 0.02 -3.50
CA GLN A 106 -6.83 -0.84 -3.80
C GLN A 106 -6.96 -1.42 -5.20
N ALA A 107 -5.97 -1.19 -6.06
CA ALA A 107 -5.92 -1.75 -7.40
C ALA A 107 -4.61 -2.51 -7.63
N GLY A 108 -4.69 -3.75 -8.12
CA GLY A 108 -3.51 -4.56 -8.35
C GLY A 108 -3.74 -5.94 -8.91
N LEU A 109 -2.68 -6.72 -9.14
CA LEU A 109 -2.88 -8.14 -9.51
C LEU A 109 -3.37 -8.92 -8.29
N ILE A 110 -2.75 -8.68 -7.14
CA ILE A 110 -3.12 -9.28 -5.86
C ILE A 110 -3.34 -8.18 -4.84
N ASN A 111 -4.55 -8.12 -4.30
CA ASN A 111 -4.90 -7.27 -3.17
C ASN A 111 -5.22 -8.15 -1.97
N HIS A 112 -4.50 -7.97 -0.87
CA HIS A 112 -4.71 -8.70 0.37
C HIS A 112 -4.79 -7.74 1.55
N VAL A 113 -5.96 -7.70 2.18
CA VAL A 113 -6.17 -7.02 3.46
C VAL A 113 -6.30 -8.11 4.51
N ARG A 114 -5.60 -7.99 5.64
CA ARG A 114 -5.62 -9.03 6.67
C ARG A 114 -6.88 -9.00 7.51
N HIS A 115 -7.42 -7.80 7.72
CA HIS A 115 -8.58 -7.55 8.57
C HIS A 115 -9.66 -6.91 7.73
N ASP A 116 -10.00 -5.66 8.06
CA ASP A 116 -11.12 -4.93 7.49
C ASP A 116 -10.72 -4.08 6.29
N ILE A 117 -11.58 -4.08 5.28
CA ILE A 117 -11.58 -3.05 4.24
C ILE A 117 -12.91 -2.31 4.16
N ASN A 118 -12.84 -0.98 4.24
CA ASN A 118 -13.92 -0.07 3.89
C ASN A 118 -13.61 0.58 2.53
N GLY A 119 -14.15 0.04 1.43
CA GLY A 119 -13.93 0.61 0.10
C GLY A 119 -13.93 -0.38 -1.05
N LEU A 120 -13.00 -0.19 -2.00
CA LEU A 120 -12.98 -0.87 -3.29
C LEU A 120 -11.67 -1.64 -3.50
N GLN A 121 -11.76 -2.93 -3.80
CA GLN A 121 -10.63 -3.71 -4.32
C GLN A 121 -10.86 -4.07 -5.78
N ILE A 122 -9.89 -3.78 -6.65
CA ILE A 122 -9.89 -4.16 -8.06
C ILE A 122 -8.63 -4.98 -8.34
N GLY A 123 -8.78 -6.22 -8.78
CA GLY A 123 -7.59 -7.02 -9.11
C GLY A 123 -7.87 -8.40 -9.66
N LEU A 124 -6.83 -9.18 -9.96
CA LEU A 124 -7.05 -10.58 -10.35
C LEU A 124 -7.49 -11.41 -9.14
N PHE A 125 -6.85 -11.17 -8.00
CA PHE A 125 -7.17 -11.80 -6.72
C PHE A 125 -7.38 -10.73 -5.66
N ASN A 126 -8.57 -10.73 -5.07
CA ASN A 126 -8.90 -9.88 -3.92
C ASN A 126 -9.19 -10.77 -2.70
N ARG A 127 -8.56 -10.44 -1.58
CA ARG A 127 -8.81 -11.10 -0.30
C ARG A 127 -8.89 -10.08 0.83
N ALA A 128 -9.87 -10.27 1.69
CA ALA A 128 -10.00 -9.62 2.99
C ALA A 128 -10.67 -10.60 3.97
N ASP A 129 -10.69 -10.27 5.26
CA ASP A 129 -11.53 -11.01 6.22
C ASP A 129 -12.92 -10.35 6.27
N ASP A 130 -12.97 -9.03 6.47
CA ASP A 130 -14.20 -8.26 6.54
C ASP A 130 -14.24 -7.16 5.46
N VAL A 131 -15.29 -7.13 4.65
CA VAL A 131 -15.44 -6.16 3.56
C VAL A 131 -16.70 -5.34 3.71
N ASN A 132 -16.54 -4.03 3.80
CA ASN A 132 -17.62 -3.07 3.60
C ASN A 132 -17.37 -2.30 2.30
N GLY A 133 -17.99 -2.75 1.21
CA GLY A 133 -17.82 -2.15 -0.11
C GLY A 133 -17.82 -3.13 -1.28
N LEU A 134 -16.89 -2.97 -2.23
CA LEU A 134 -16.94 -3.67 -3.51
C LEU A 134 -15.61 -4.38 -3.80
N GLN A 135 -15.69 -5.65 -4.21
CA GLN A 135 -14.55 -6.39 -4.76
C GLN A 135 -14.82 -6.71 -6.22
N ILE A 136 -13.91 -6.33 -7.12
CA ILE A 136 -13.97 -6.65 -8.55
C ILE A 136 -12.70 -7.42 -8.91
N GLY A 137 -12.86 -8.66 -9.36
CA GLY A 137 -11.70 -9.45 -9.76
C GLY A 137 -12.00 -10.80 -10.34
N LEU A 138 -10.99 -11.57 -10.76
CA LEU A 138 -11.24 -12.93 -11.21
C LEU A 138 -11.65 -13.82 -10.03
N ILE A 139 -10.96 -13.64 -8.91
CA ILE A 139 -11.21 -14.36 -7.67
C ILE A 139 -11.35 -13.34 -6.54
N ASN A 140 -12.48 -13.37 -5.87
CA ASN A 140 -12.77 -12.60 -4.66
C ASN A 140 -12.99 -13.57 -3.50
N ARG A 141 -12.35 -13.31 -2.36
CA ARG A 141 -12.53 -14.09 -1.13
C ARG A 141 -12.67 -13.17 0.07
N THR A 142 -13.74 -13.36 0.83
CA THR A 142 -13.93 -12.69 2.11
C THR A 142 -14.57 -13.63 3.14
N VAL A 143 -14.36 -13.36 4.42
CA VAL A 143 -15.03 -14.11 5.50
C VAL A 143 -16.43 -13.55 5.70
N SER A 144 -16.54 -12.25 6.00
CA SER A 144 -17.81 -11.53 6.08
C SER A 144 -17.84 -10.37 5.07
N MET A 145 -19.04 -9.91 4.72
CA MET A 145 -19.21 -8.79 3.79
C MET A 145 -20.52 -8.05 4.01
N ARG A 146 -20.44 -6.73 3.87
CA ARG A 146 -21.52 -5.83 3.53
C ARG A 146 -21.21 -5.11 2.22
N GLY A 147 -21.77 -5.61 1.12
CA GLY A 147 -21.51 -5.09 -0.21
C GLY A 147 -21.60 -6.16 -1.30
N ILE A 148 -20.76 -6.02 -2.33
CA ILE A 148 -20.85 -6.82 -3.56
C ILE A 148 -19.46 -7.34 -3.96
N GLN A 149 -19.41 -8.56 -4.48
CA GLN A 149 -18.27 -9.14 -5.20
C GLN A 149 -18.68 -9.35 -6.66
N VAL A 150 -17.81 -8.98 -7.59
CA VAL A 150 -17.96 -9.24 -9.02
C VAL A 150 -16.74 -9.99 -9.50
N GLY A 151 -16.92 -11.20 -10.00
CA GLY A 151 -15.82 -12.06 -10.42
C GLY A 151 -16.19 -13.46 -10.85
N LEU A 152 -15.26 -14.17 -11.49
CA LEU A 152 -15.50 -15.57 -11.91
C LEU A 152 -15.72 -16.49 -10.70
N VAL A 153 -14.99 -16.23 -9.62
CA VAL A 153 -15.09 -16.96 -8.35
C VAL A 153 -15.29 -15.94 -7.24
N ASN A 154 -16.46 -15.94 -6.60
CA ASN A 154 -16.73 -15.10 -5.43
C ASN A 154 -17.00 -16.00 -4.23
N LEU A 155 -16.18 -15.89 -3.20
CA LEU A 155 -16.25 -16.69 -1.97
C LEU A 155 -16.57 -15.77 -0.79
N LEU A 156 -17.67 -16.06 -0.11
CA LEU A 156 -18.16 -15.32 1.05
C LEU A 156 -18.50 -16.31 2.17
N VAL A 157 -17.57 -16.54 3.10
CA VAL A 157 -17.64 -17.67 4.04
C VAL A 157 -18.91 -17.63 4.91
N GLU A 158 -19.24 -16.49 5.48
CA GLU A 158 -20.34 -16.31 6.44
C GLU A 158 -21.62 -15.75 5.80
N GLY A 159 -21.65 -15.61 4.48
CA GLY A 159 -22.81 -15.05 3.77
C GLY A 159 -23.88 -16.09 3.41
N PRO A 160 -24.99 -15.62 2.83
CA PRO A 160 -26.10 -16.49 2.42
C PRO A 160 -25.69 -17.56 1.39
N LEU A 161 -24.73 -17.21 0.52
CA LEU A 161 -24.16 -18.09 -0.50
C LEU A 161 -22.64 -18.08 -0.37
N THR A 162 -22.08 -19.21 0.07
CA THR A 162 -20.63 -19.34 0.26
C THR A 162 -19.85 -19.15 -1.03
N PHE A 163 -20.39 -19.62 -2.16
CA PHE A 163 -19.82 -19.45 -3.49
C PHE A 163 -20.90 -19.03 -4.47
N PHE A 164 -20.59 -18.04 -5.32
CA PHE A 164 -21.40 -17.74 -6.49
C PHE A 164 -20.55 -17.19 -7.64
N PRO A 165 -20.74 -17.67 -8.88
CA PRO A 165 -20.01 -17.14 -10.03
C PRO A 165 -20.60 -15.79 -10.46
N LEU A 166 -19.78 -14.97 -11.11
CA LEU A 166 -20.11 -13.63 -11.64
C LEU A 166 -20.40 -12.56 -10.57
N ILE A 167 -21.39 -12.76 -9.69
CA ILE A 167 -21.79 -11.74 -8.70
C ILE A 167 -22.21 -12.39 -7.37
N ASN A 168 -21.62 -12.00 -6.24
CA ASN A 168 -22.10 -12.37 -4.90
C ASN A 168 -22.34 -11.09 -4.07
N ALA A 169 -23.30 -11.11 -3.15
CA ALA A 169 -23.63 -9.93 -2.34
C ALA A 169 -24.21 -10.31 -0.98
N ALA A 170 -23.96 -9.47 0.01
CA ALA A 170 -24.54 -9.54 1.36
C ALA A 170 -24.70 -8.13 1.92
N PHE A 171 -25.76 -7.86 2.68
CA PHE A 171 -26.13 -6.53 3.15
C PHE A 171 -26.56 -6.53 4.60
#